data_AF-A0A831XXF2-F1
#
_entry.id   AF-A0A831XXF2-F1
#
_cell.length_a   1.000
_cell.length_b   1.000
_cell.length_c   1.000
_cell.angle_alpha   90.00
_cell.angle_beta   90.00
_cell.angle_gamma   90.00
#
_symmetry.space_group_name_H-M   'P 1'
#
loop_
_entity.id
_entity.type
_entity.pdbx_description
1 polymer ?
#
loop_
_entity_poly.entity_id
_entity_poly.type
_entity_poly.pdbx_seq_one_letter_code
_entity_poly.pdbx_strand_id
1 'polypeptide(L)'
;MEKNNPNIDEVNARVESGGLRGPVDWVFPAWEIYIEYEARRIAEAFPLTEEERRALLGFGGIMKNLLQRAREQAKAKLASIRNAIDSNNYKLEGGRLHAPDGAWMHMGEEPYIVIEGVDALVYFPDVMKLPREKLELFQLGWEVHEEEGEGGRPVYATADPALFLAWAAARFGELHVAITRAILLRDGVAVEVRAVARSWRKRWSKKKAEKLVEKYARRGIMEPFFTMWLGE
;
A
#
# COMPACT_ATOMS: atom_id res chain seq x y z
N MET A 1 -12.93 -25.22 -13.12
CA MET A 1 -12.15 -24.12 -12.51
C MET A 1 -12.54 -22.86 -13.23
N GLU A 2 -13.48 -22.08 -12.67
CA GLU A 2 -13.76 -20.73 -13.17
C GLU A 2 -12.46 -19.92 -13.15
N LYS A 3 -12.21 -19.16 -14.22
CA LYS A 3 -11.07 -18.25 -14.28
C LYS A 3 -11.27 -17.22 -13.17
N ASN A 4 -10.46 -17.34 -12.12
CA ASN A 4 -10.40 -16.45 -10.96
C ASN A 4 -9.79 -15.09 -11.36
N ASN A 5 -10.34 -14.45 -12.39
CA ASN A 5 -9.84 -13.20 -12.91
C ASN A 5 -10.66 -12.07 -12.27
N PRO A 6 -10.06 -11.23 -11.41
CA PRO A 6 -10.79 -10.15 -10.78
C PRO A 6 -11.39 -9.22 -11.84
N ASN A 7 -12.57 -8.69 -11.56
CA ASN A 7 -13.18 -7.61 -12.32
C ASN A 7 -13.26 -6.36 -11.43
N ILE A 8 -13.32 -5.18 -12.04
CA ILE A 8 -13.24 -3.94 -11.29
C ILE A 8 -14.40 -3.73 -10.30
N ASP A 9 -15.61 -4.18 -10.63
CA ASP A 9 -16.78 -4.01 -9.76
C ASP A 9 -16.62 -4.81 -8.45
N GLU A 10 -16.18 -6.07 -8.56
CA GLU A 10 -15.87 -6.90 -7.39
C GLU A 10 -14.73 -6.31 -6.56
N VAL A 11 -13.67 -5.84 -7.23
CA VAL A 11 -12.49 -5.27 -6.57
C VAL A 11 -12.85 -4.01 -5.80
N ASN A 12 -13.64 -3.10 -6.39
CA ASN A 12 -14.09 -1.88 -5.73
C ASN A 12 -14.94 -2.19 -4.49
N ALA A 13 -15.90 -3.11 -4.61
CA ALA A 13 -16.73 -3.51 -3.47
C ALA A 13 -15.90 -4.12 -2.32
N ARG A 14 -14.80 -4.83 -2.62
CA ARG A 14 -13.90 -5.35 -1.59
C ARG A 14 -13.05 -4.26 -0.95
N VAL A 15 -12.53 -3.32 -1.73
CA VAL A 15 -11.81 -2.15 -1.19
C VAL A 15 -12.71 -1.38 -0.23
N GLU A 16 -13.95 -1.11 -0.61
CA GLU A 16 -14.94 -0.40 0.24
C GLU A 16 -15.32 -1.15 1.52
N SER A 17 -15.15 -2.47 1.57
CA SER A 17 -15.53 -3.31 2.72
C SER A 17 -14.36 -3.69 3.64
N GLY A 18 -13.20 -3.08 3.47
CA GLY A 18 -12.03 -3.26 4.35
C GLY A 18 -10.81 -3.90 3.68
N GLY A 19 -10.60 -3.60 2.39
CA GLY A 19 -9.36 -3.91 1.69
C GLY A 19 -9.34 -5.22 0.88
N LEU A 20 -8.26 -5.38 0.10
CA LEU A 20 -8.10 -6.52 -0.81
C LEU A 20 -7.45 -7.71 -0.12
N ARG A 21 -8.22 -8.79 0.02
CA ARG A 21 -7.76 -10.10 0.48
C ARG A 21 -8.37 -11.24 -0.33
N GLY A 22 -7.63 -12.33 -0.44
CA GLY A 22 -8.08 -13.54 -1.12
C GLY A 22 -6.91 -14.41 -1.61
N PRO A 23 -7.16 -15.40 -2.47
CA PRO A 23 -6.10 -16.23 -3.04
C PRO A 23 -5.03 -15.38 -3.72
N VAL A 24 -3.76 -15.81 -3.65
CA VAL A 24 -2.61 -15.11 -4.30
C VAL A 24 -2.88 -14.84 -5.78
N ASP A 25 -3.50 -15.80 -6.47
CA ASP A 25 -3.84 -15.68 -7.89
C ASP A 25 -4.98 -14.71 -8.21
N TRP A 26 -5.68 -14.20 -7.18
CA TRP A 26 -6.74 -13.20 -7.30
C TRP A 26 -6.31 -11.85 -6.71
N VAL A 27 -5.73 -11.82 -5.50
CA VAL A 27 -5.45 -10.57 -4.78
C VAL A 27 -4.39 -9.70 -5.46
N PHE A 28 -3.34 -10.30 -6.02
CA PHE A 28 -2.32 -9.56 -6.76
C PHE A 28 -2.91 -8.94 -8.05
N PRO A 29 -3.60 -9.71 -8.91
CA PRO A 29 -4.32 -9.12 -10.05
C PRO A 29 -5.40 -8.10 -9.66
N ALA A 30 -6.05 -8.25 -8.50
CA ALA A 30 -7.04 -7.29 -8.01
C ALA A 30 -6.37 -5.94 -7.71
N TRP A 31 -5.22 -5.96 -7.04
CA TRP A 31 -4.39 -4.77 -6.84
C TRP A 31 -3.94 -4.14 -8.16
N GLU A 32 -3.51 -4.94 -9.14
CA GLU A 32 -3.10 -4.47 -10.46
C GLU A 32 -4.25 -3.72 -11.15
N ILE A 33 -5.44 -4.33 -11.20
CA ILE A 33 -6.63 -3.77 -11.84
C ILE A 33 -7.07 -2.49 -11.13
N TYR A 34 -7.11 -2.48 -9.80
CA TYR A 34 -7.53 -1.31 -9.03
C TYR A 34 -6.62 -0.11 -9.29
N ILE A 35 -5.30 -0.28 -9.18
CA ILE A 35 -4.35 0.81 -9.37
C ILE A 35 -4.38 1.34 -10.82
N GLU A 36 -4.43 0.47 -11.83
CA GLU A 36 -4.55 0.90 -13.23
C GLU A 36 -5.87 1.63 -13.51
N TYR A 37 -6.97 1.15 -12.92
CA TYR A 37 -8.28 1.76 -13.05
C TYR A 37 -8.30 3.15 -12.40
N GLU A 38 -7.90 3.26 -11.13
CA GLU A 38 -7.91 4.53 -10.41
C GLU A 38 -6.95 5.55 -11.01
N ALA A 39 -5.75 5.13 -11.45
CA ALA A 39 -4.83 6.04 -12.16
C ALA A 39 -5.50 6.66 -13.41
N ARG A 40 -6.29 5.87 -14.15
CA ARG A 40 -7.06 6.37 -15.31
C ARG A 40 -8.20 7.29 -14.88
N ARG A 41 -8.97 6.91 -13.88
CA ARG A 41 -10.11 7.69 -13.36
C ARG A 41 -9.67 9.04 -12.83
N ILE A 42 -8.59 9.08 -12.04
CA ILE A 42 -7.98 10.30 -11.54
C ILE A 42 -7.49 11.16 -12.71
N ALA A 43 -6.81 10.57 -13.69
CA ALA A 43 -6.38 11.31 -14.87
C ALA A 43 -7.55 11.92 -15.66
N GLU A 44 -8.70 11.24 -15.74
CA GLU A 44 -9.92 11.75 -16.39
C GLU A 44 -10.63 12.83 -15.56
N ALA A 45 -10.65 12.70 -14.24
CA ALA A 45 -11.44 13.56 -13.35
C ALA A 45 -10.74 14.86 -12.93
N PHE A 46 -9.40 14.86 -12.86
CA PHE A 46 -8.63 16.01 -12.38
C PHE A 46 -8.00 16.82 -13.52
N PRO A 47 -7.82 18.14 -13.35
CA PRO A 47 -7.24 19.01 -14.36
C PRO A 47 -5.71 18.87 -14.40
N LEU A 48 -5.22 17.73 -14.90
CA LEU A 48 -3.80 17.43 -15.05
C LEU A 48 -3.25 17.92 -16.39
N THR A 49 -1.97 18.30 -16.42
CA THR A 49 -1.26 18.48 -17.71
C THR A 49 -1.06 17.13 -18.41
N GLU A 50 -0.68 17.16 -19.68
CA GLU A 50 -0.39 15.94 -20.43
C GLU A 50 0.80 15.17 -19.84
N GLU A 51 1.83 15.88 -19.36
CA GLU A 51 2.96 15.27 -18.66
C GLU A 51 2.53 14.60 -17.36
N GLU A 52 1.67 15.26 -16.58
CA GLU A 52 1.16 14.72 -15.31
C GLU A 52 0.25 13.50 -15.54
N ARG A 53 -0.63 13.56 -16.54
CA ARG A 53 -1.44 12.42 -16.99
C ARG A 53 -0.55 11.24 -17.35
N ARG A 54 0.48 11.47 -18.17
CA ARG A 54 1.43 10.42 -18.58
C ARG A 54 2.17 9.85 -17.37
N ALA A 55 2.59 10.70 -16.44
CA ALA A 55 3.27 10.25 -15.23
C ALA A 55 2.36 9.39 -14.34
N LEU A 56 1.09 9.77 -14.16
CA LEU A 56 0.13 9.00 -13.36
C LEU A 56 -0.19 7.64 -14.00
N LEU A 57 -0.38 7.58 -15.32
CA LEU A 57 -0.60 6.31 -16.03
C LEU A 57 0.67 5.43 -15.99
N GLY A 58 1.85 6.05 -16.12
CA GLY A 58 3.14 5.38 -15.96
C GLY A 58 3.34 4.79 -14.57
N PHE A 59 2.94 5.53 -13.52
CA PHE A 59 2.91 5.05 -12.15
C PHE A 59 2.07 3.78 -12.02
N GLY A 60 0.86 3.75 -12.58
CA GLY A 60 0.01 2.56 -12.58
C GLY A 60 0.67 1.35 -13.27
N GLY A 61 1.32 1.57 -14.41
CA GLY A 61 2.07 0.53 -15.12
C GLY A 61 3.27 -0.01 -14.35
N ILE A 62 4.01 0.84 -13.62
CA ILE A 62 5.12 0.40 -12.77
C ILE A 62 4.61 -0.41 -11.58
N MET A 63 3.56 0.07 -10.91
CA MET A 63 2.93 -0.66 -9.80
C MET A 63 2.48 -2.05 -10.22
N LYS A 64 1.86 -2.17 -11.40
CA LYS A 64 1.49 -3.46 -11.98
C LYS A 64 2.69 -4.39 -12.16
N ASN A 65 3.80 -3.90 -12.71
CA ASN A 65 5.00 -4.71 -12.87
C ASN A 65 5.56 -5.20 -11.51
N LEU A 66 5.56 -4.33 -10.49
CA LEU A 66 5.98 -4.70 -9.14
C LEU A 66 5.07 -5.79 -8.56
N LEU A 67 3.75 -5.64 -8.67
CA LEU A 67 2.77 -6.63 -8.19
C LEU A 67 2.93 -7.99 -8.88
N GLN A 68 3.20 -8.01 -10.19
CA GLN A 68 3.44 -9.25 -10.94
C GLN A 68 4.69 -9.99 -10.45
N ARG A 69 5.80 -9.27 -10.28
CA ARG A 69 7.06 -9.83 -9.75
C ARG A 69 6.88 -10.34 -8.31
N ALA A 70 6.17 -9.58 -7.48
CA ALA A 70 5.86 -9.97 -6.11
C ALA A 70 4.95 -11.21 -6.06
N ARG A 71 3.98 -11.33 -6.97
CA ARG A 71 3.10 -12.50 -7.08
C ARG A 71 3.90 -13.77 -7.37
N GLU A 72 4.84 -13.72 -8.33
CA GLU A 72 5.68 -14.87 -8.66
C GLU A 72 6.48 -15.33 -7.43
N GLN A 73 7.09 -14.39 -6.71
CA GLN A 73 7.85 -14.68 -5.50
C GLN A 73 6.95 -15.22 -4.38
N ALA A 74 5.77 -14.63 -4.18
CA ALA A 74 4.80 -15.06 -3.18
C ALA A 74 4.34 -16.51 -3.44
N LYS A 75 4.00 -16.83 -4.70
CA LYS A 75 3.59 -18.18 -5.10
C LYS A 75 4.70 -19.19 -4.86
N ALA A 76 5.93 -18.88 -5.25
CA ALA A 76 7.07 -19.78 -5.06
C ALA A 76 7.31 -20.06 -3.58
N LYS A 77 7.38 -19.02 -2.74
CA LYS A 77 7.61 -19.16 -1.29
C LYS A 77 6.48 -19.94 -0.60
N LEU A 78 5.21 -19.63 -0.91
CA LEU A 78 4.06 -20.34 -0.32
C LEU A 78 3.98 -21.80 -0.75
N ALA A 79 4.28 -22.10 -2.02
CA ALA A 79 4.31 -23.48 -2.50
C ALA A 79 5.42 -24.29 -1.80
N SER A 80 6.60 -23.71 -1.64
CA SER A 80 7.71 -24.34 -0.92
C SER A 80 7.35 -24.63 0.54
N ILE A 81 6.83 -23.62 1.25
CA ILE A 81 6.39 -23.75 2.64
C ILE A 81 5.32 -24.83 2.77
N ARG A 82 4.32 -24.84 1.88
CA ARG A 82 3.27 -25.85 1.88
C ARG A 82 3.85 -27.25 1.70
N ASN A 83 4.73 -27.44 0.72
CA ASN A 83 5.38 -28.74 0.48
C ASN A 83 6.21 -29.20 1.69
N ALA A 84 6.90 -28.27 2.36
CA ALA A 84 7.66 -28.55 3.58
C ALA A 84 6.74 -29.01 4.73
N ILE A 85 5.57 -28.38 4.90
CA ILE A 85 4.55 -28.79 5.87
C ILE A 85 3.97 -30.17 5.51
N ASP A 86 3.53 -30.36 4.27
CA ASP A 86 2.91 -31.60 3.79
C ASP A 86 3.87 -32.79 3.90
N SER A 87 5.18 -32.55 3.74
CA SER A 87 6.23 -33.56 3.87
C SER A 87 6.80 -33.70 5.29
N ASN A 88 6.28 -32.93 6.26
CA ASN A 88 6.80 -32.80 7.62
C ASN A 88 8.33 -32.53 7.68
N ASN A 89 8.83 -31.76 6.71
CA ASN A 89 10.23 -31.42 6.54
C ASN A 89 10.41 -29.90 6.61
N TYR A 90 10.10 -29.33 7.78
CA TYR A 90 10.27 -27.91 8.07
C TYR A 90 10.96 -27.71 9.41
N LYS A 91 11.55 -26.54 9.61
CA LYS A 91 12.16 -26.14 10.89
C LYS A 91 11.43 -24.93 11.45
N LEU A 92 11.08 -24.98 12.74
CA LEU A 92 10.59 -23.82 13.50
C LEU A 92 11.75 -23.24 14.31
N GLU A 93 12.11 -21.99 14.05
CA GLU A 93 13.20 -21.32 14.75
C GLU A 93 12.97 -19.80 14.76
N GLY A 94 13.16 -19.16 15.91
CA GLY A 94 13.08 -17.69 16.03
C GLY A 94 11.75 -17.08 15.58
N GLY A 95 10.63 -17.79 15.79
CA GLY A 95 9.30 -17.34 15.34
C GLY A 95 9.11 -17.43 13.82
N ARG A 96 9.90 -18.24 13.13
CA ARG A 96 9.80 -18.47 11.68
C ARG A 96 9.61 -19.96 11.38
N LEU A 97 8.88 -20.23 10.31
CA LEU A 97 8.86 -21.54 9.66
C LEU A 97 9.76 -21.50 8.45
N HIS A 98 10.72 -22.43 8.41
CA HIS A 98 11.70 -22.58 7.33
C HIS A 98 11.42 -23.85 6.53
N ALA A 99 11.38 -23.71 5.21
CA ALA A 99 11.44 -24.79 4.25
C ALA A 99 12.90 -25.16 3.91
N PRO A 100 13.18 -26.38 3.42
CA PRO A 100 14.54 -26.85 3.14
C PRO A 100 15.28 -26.08 2.04
N ASP A 101 14.55 -25.45 1.13
CA ASP A 101 15.10 -24.65 0.03
C ASP A 101 15.44 -23.20 0.46
N GLY A 102 15.28 -22.88 1.75
CA GLY A 102 15.54 -21.56 2.30
C GLY A 102 14.34 -20.61 2.27
N ALA A 103 13.21 -20.98 1.67
CA ALA A 103 11.98 -20.20 1.82
C ALA A 103 11.53 -20.21 3.29
N TRP A 104 11.00 -19.08 3.77
CA TRP A 104 10.54 -18.98 5.15
C TRP A 104 9.36 -18.02 5.28
N MET A 105 8.55 -18.23 6.32
CA MET A 105 7.50 -17.31 6.74
C MET A 105 7.65 -16.95 8.22
N HIS A 106 7.24 -15.74 8.55
CA HIS A 106 7.11 -15.31 9.93
C HIS A 106 5.83 -15.90 10.53
N MET A 107 5.90 -16.36 11.78
CA MET A 107 4.82 -17.04 12.51
C MET A 107 4.38 -16.18 13.71
N GLY A 108 3.98 -14.93 13.44
CA GLY A 108 3.44 -14.00 14.44
C GLY A 108 1.92 -14.07 14.56
N GLU A 109 1.31 -13.04 15.18
CA GLU A 109 -0.15 -12.88 15.22
C GLU A 109 -0.76 -12.86 13.81
N GLU A 110 -0.10 -12.16 12.91
CA GLU A 110 -0.36 -12.20 11.47
C GLU A 110 0.85 -12.84 10.78
N PRO A 111 0.78 -14.13 10.38
CA PRO A 111 1.85 -14.77 9.64
C PRO A 111 2.04 -14.08 8.28
N TYR A 112 3.27 -13.95 7.82
CA TYR A 112 3.54 -13.36 6.51
C TYR A 112 4.79 -13.92 5.85
N ILE A 113 4.85 -13.83 4.53
CA ILE A 113 6.08 -14.02 3.75
C ILE A 113 6.65 -12.66 3.38
N VAL A 114 7.97 -12.54 3.43
CA VAL A 114 8.67 -11.34 2.96
C VAL A 114 8.85 -11.39 1.45
N ILE A 115 8.56 -10.27 0.79
CA ILE A 115 8.85 -10.04 -0.61
C ILE A 115 10.12 -9.19 -0.68
N GLU A 116 11.13 -9.68 -1.41
CA GLU A 116 12.49 -9.12 -1.41
C GLU A 116 12.86 -8.59 -2.80
N GLY A 117 13.40 -7.37 -2.85
CA GLY A 117 13.92 -6.75 -4.08
C GLY A 117 12.84 -6.39 -5.12
N VAL A 118 11.59 -6.24 -4.68
CA VAL A 118 10.47 -5.81 -5.52
C VAL A 118 10.10 -4.38 -5.17
N ASP A 119 10.92 -3.45 -5.67
CA ASP A 119 10.77 -2.02 -5.44
C ASP A 119 11.12 -1.20 -6.69
N ALA A 120 10.65 0.06 -6.72
CA ALA A 120 10.97 1.02 -7.76
C ALA A 120 10.90 2.47 -7.24
N LEU A 121 11.63 3.36 -7.91
CA LEU A 121 11.46 4.79 -7.78
C LEU A 121 10.44 5.27 -8.83
N VAL A 122 9.36 5.89 -8.38
CA VAL A 122 8.23 6.31 -9.22
C VAL A 122 7.84 7.75 -8.92
N TYR A 123 7.21 8.42 -9.88
CA TYR A 123 6.68 9.77 -9.70
C TYR A 123 5.15 9.74 -9.67
N PHE A 124 4.55 10.28 -8.62
CA PHE A 124 3.10 10.50 -8.51
C PHE A 124 2.82 12.00 -8.64
N PRO A 125 2.03 12.49 -9.61
CA PRO A 125 1.84 13.92 -9.80
C PRO A 125 1.00 14.57 -8.69
N ASP A 126 1.12 15.89 -8.56
CA ASP A 126 0.20 16.67 -7.72
C ASP A 126 -1.19 16.68 -8.38
N VAL A 127 -2.02 15.71 -8.01
CA VAL A 127 -3.36 15.55 -8.58
C VAL A 127 -4.38 16.50 -7.97
N MET A 128 -4.21 16.86 -6.68
CA MET A 128 -5.22 17.63 -5.96
C MET A 128 -5.09 19.14 -6.18
N LYS A 129 -3.93 19.63 -6.62
CA LYS A 129 -3.66 21.06 -6.88
C LYS A 129 -4.03 21.97 -5.70
N LEU A 130 -3.86 21.47 -4.48
CA LEU A 130 -4.26 22.19 -3.28
C LEU A 130 -3.24 23.29 -2.95
N PRO A 131 -3.71 24.45 -2.46
CA PRO A 131 -2.83 25.39 -1.79
C PRO A 131 -2.07 24.71 -0.65
N ARG A 132 -0.83 25.14 -0.43
CA ARG A 132 0.08 24.52 0.54
C ARG A 132 -0.54 24.42 1.94
N GLU A 133 -1.23 25.47 2.40
CA GLU A 133 -1.86 25.52 3.71
C GLU A 133 -2.92 24.42 3.87
N LYS A 134 -3.66 24.13 2.80
CA LYS A 134 -4.70 23.09 2.81
C LYS A 134 -4.11 21.69 2.69
N LEU A 135 -3.08 21.52 1.87
CA LEU A 135 -2.33 20.27 1.79
C LEU A 135 -1.73 19.87 3.14
N GLU A 136 -1.18 20.83 3.87
CA GLU A 136 -0.59 20.61 5.19
C GLU A 136 -1.62 20.08 6.21
N LEU A 137 -2.90 20.43 6.07
CA LEU A 137 -3.96 19.88 6.92
C LEU A 137 -4.19 18.38 6.67
N PHE A 138 -4.22 17.95 5.41
CA PHE A 138 -4.36 16.52 5.07
C PHE A 138 -3.11 15.72 5.49
N GLN A 139 -1.92 16.30 5.33
CA GLN A 139 -0.69 15.68 5.79
C GLN A 139 -0.66 15.51 7.31
N LEU A 140 -1.25 16.44 8.08
CA LEU A 140 -1.35 16.31 9.53
C LEU A 140 -2.18 15.10 9.96
N GLY A 141 -3.25 14.77 9.24
CA GLY A 141 -4.04 13.57 9.54
C GLY A 141 -3.24 12.29 9.37
N TRP A 142 -2.51 12.16 8.25
CA TRP A 142 -1.57 11.06 8.03
C TRP A 142 -0.45 11.02 9.07
N GLU A 143 0.08 12.16 9.52
CA GLU A 143 1.11 12.17 10.57
C GLU A 143 0.61 11.65 11.94
N VAL A 144 -0.70 11.69 12.16
CA VAL A 144 -1.36 11.06 13.32
C VAL A 144 -1.62 9.57 13.03
N HIS A 145 -2.06 9.25 11.80
CA HIS A 145 -2.46 7.93 11.36
C HIS A 145 -1.32 7.15 10.68
N GLU A 146 -0.76 6.15 11.37
CA GLU A 146 0.24 5.14 10.91
C GLU A 146 1.42 5.59 10.02
N GLU A 147 1.59 6.88 9.71
CA GLU A 147 2.69 7.38 8.90
C GLU A 147 3.98 7.41 9.72
N GLU A 148 4.85 6.46 9.41
CA GLU A 148 6.15 6.33 10.03
C GLU A 148 7.15 7.37 9.50
N GLY A 149 8.37 7.30 10.02
CA GLY A 149 9.47 8.15 9.58
C GLY A 149 10.76 7.37 9.40
N GLU A 150 11.26 7.32 8.17
CA GLU A 150 12.57 6.76 7.86
C GLU A 150 13.49 7.86 7.32
N GLY A 151 14.62 8.11 7.99
CA GLY A 151 15.54 9.21 7.60
C GLY A 151 14.87 10.58 7.54
N GLY A 152 13.84 10.81 8.38
CA GLY A 152 13.06 12.06 8.41
C GLY A 152 12.10 12.24 7.23
N ARG A 153 11.83 11.19 6.43
CA ARG A 153 10.85 11.21 5.34
C ARG A 153 9.56 10.50 5.76
N PRO A 154 8.39 10.96 5.26
CA PRO A 154 7.13 10.24 5.42
C PRO A 154 7.21 8.83 4.83
N VAL A 155 6.74 7.84 5.58
CA VAL A 155 6.63 6.45 5.14
C VAL A 155 5.25 5.93 5.45
N TYR A 156 4.64 5.22 4.51
CA TYR A 156 3.36 4.58 4.73
C TYR A 156 3.40 3.15 4.20
N ALA A 157 2.85 2.21 4.96
CA ALA A 157 2.73 0.81 4.58
C ALA A 157 1.27 0.41 4.79
N THR A 158 0.66 -0.20 3.79
CA THR A 158 -0.74 -0.61 3.88
C THR A 158 -1.03 -1.77 2.92
N ALA A 159 -2.03 -2.57 3.28
CA ALA A 159 -2.64 -3.56 2.40
C ALA A 159 -3.94 -3.06 1.73
N ASP A 160 -4.31 -1.79 1.95
CA ASP A 160 -5.43 -1.14 1.30
C ASP A 160 -4.95 -0.24 0.13
N PRO A 161 -5.33 -0.53 -1.11
CA PRO A 161 -4.89 0.26 -2.26
C PRO A 161 -5.51 1.66 -2.31
N ALA A 162 -6.71 1.87 -1.76
CA ALA A 162 -7.33 3.20 -1.68
C ALA A 162 -6.56 4.11 -0.71
N LEU A 163 -6.21 3.58 0.47
CA LEU A 163 -5.40 4.32 1.43
C LEU A 163 -4.02 4.64 0.89
N PHE A 164 -3.42 3.69 0.17
CA PHE A 164 -2.15 3.92 -0.51
C PHE A 164 -2.22 5.10 -1.50
N LEU A 165 -3.25 5.15 -2.36
CA LEU A 165 -3.44 6.24 -3.32
C LEU A 165 -3.78 7.57 -2.64
N ALA A 166 -4.60 7.55 -1.58
CA ALA A 166 -4.94 8.74 -0.81
C ALA A 166 -3.70 9.35 -0.12
N TRP A 167 -2.85 8.50 0.44
CA TRP A 167 -1.56 8.92 1.00
C TRP A 167 -0.63 9.46 -0.08
N ALA A 168 -0.52 8.78 -1.23
CA ALA A 168 0.31 9.22 -2.36
C ALA A 168 -0.15 10.59 -2.91
N ALA A 169 -1.45 10.87 -2.92
CA ALA A 169 -1.97 12.19 -3.28
C ALA A 169 -1.53 13.28 -2.30
N ALA A 170 -1.56 13.00 -0.99
CA ALA A 170 -1.09 13.94 0.04
C ALA A 170 0.45 14.10 0.07
N ARG A 171 1.19 13.09 -0.43
CA ARG A 171 2.66 13.03 -0.46
C ARG A 171 3.23 12.93 -1.88
N PHE A 172 2.60 13.61 -2.84
CA PHE A 172 2.95 13.54 -4.26
C PHE A 172 4.42 13.85 -4.57
N GLY A 173 4.90 13.45 -5.73
CA GLY A 173 6.27 13.63 -6.19
C GLY A 173 6.98 12.30 -6.30
N GLU A 174 8.27 12.27 -5.98
CA GLU A 174 9.08 11.06 -6.03
C GLU A 174 8.75 10.14 -4.84
N LEU A 175 8.30 8.93 -5.14
CA LEU A 175 8.02 7.86 -4.19
C LEU A 175 8.97 6.69 -4.44
N HIS A 176 9.59 6.16 -3.40
CA HIS A 176 10.21 4.84 -3.46
C HIS A 176 9.20 3.82 -2.95
N VAL A 177 8.67 2.98 -3.85
CA VAL A 177 7.59 2.03 -3.55
C VAL A 177 8.14 0.60 -3.57
N ALA A 178 7.73 -0.20 -2.60
CA ALA A 178 8.10 -1.61 -2.48
C ALA A 178 6.88 -2.46 -2.14
N ILE A 179 6.77 -3.64 -2.76
CA ILE A 179 5.87 -4.69 -2.29
C ILE A 179 6.66 -5.51 -1.27
N THR A 180 6.23 -5.51 -0.02
CA THR A 180 7.10 -5.93 1.10
C THR A 180 6.65 -7.22 1.76
N ARG A 181 5.33 -7.45 1.84
CA ARG A 181 4.77 -8.64 2.49
C ARG A 181 3.58 -9.19 1.73
N ALA A 182 3.43 -10.50 1.81
CA ALA A 182 2.14 -11.15 1.63
C ALA A 182 1.70 -11.67 3.01
N ILE A 183 0.69 -11.03 3.58
CA ILE A 183 0.15 -11.31 4.92
C ILE A 183 -0.88 -12.43 4.79
N LEU A 184 -0.70 -13.51 5.53
CA LEU A 184 -1.58 -14.68 5.52
C LEU A 184 -2.74 -14.42 6.48
N LEU A 185 -3.94 -14.42 5.92
CA LEU A 185 -5.20 -14.26 6.64
C LEU A 185 -6.01 -15.55 6.56
N ARG A 186 -7.06 -15.66 7.39
CA ARG A 186 -7.93 -16.85 7.40
C ARG A 186 -8.61 -17.11 6.05
N ASP A 187 -8.88 -16.05 5.29
CA ASP A 187 -9.60 -16.06 4.01
C ASP A 187 -8.68 -15.80 2.79
N GLY A 188 -7.36 -15.83 2.98
CA GLY A 188 -6.39 -15.75 1.89
C GLY A 188 -5.14 -14.96 2.25
N VAL A 189 -4.72 -14.10 1.34
CA VAL A 189 -3.55 -13.24 1.46
C VAL A 189 -3.96 -11.80 1.24
N ALA A 190 -3.38 -10.88 2.03
CA ALA A 190 -3.36 -9.45 1.77
C ALA A 190 -1.95 -9.02 1.35
N VAL A 191 -1.83 -8.01 0.49
CA VAL A 191 -0.55 -7.57 -0.09
C VAL A 191 -0.16 -6.23 0.51
N GLU A 192 0.95 -6.18 1.25
CA GLU A 192 1.45 -4.94 1.85
C GLU A 192 2.34 -4.18 0.86
N VAL A 193 1.91 -2.96 0.54
CA VAL A 193 2.67 -1.99 -0.24
C VAL A 193 3.23 -0.96 0.72
N ARG A 194 4.53 -0.72 0.65
CA ARG A 194 5.25 0.29 1.42
C ARG A 194 5.76 1.37 0.48
N ALA A 195 5.65 2.63 0.88
CA ALA A 195 6.25 3.73 0.14
C ALA A 195 6.94 4.76 1.04
N VAL A 196 8.01 5.33 0.52
CA VAL A 196 8.76 6.44 1.12
C VAL A 196 8.60 7.67 0.24
N ALA A 197 8.07 8.76 0.79
CA ALA A 197 7.90 10.02 0.06
C ALA A 197 9.22 10.80 0.02
N ARG A 198 9.97 10.69 -1.07
CA ARG A 198 11.33 11.25 -1.20
C ARG A 198 11.34 12.75 -1.43
N SER A 199 10.28 13.29 -2.02
CA SER A 199 10.07 14.73 -2.20
C SER A 199 9.66 15.47 -0.92
N TRP A 200 9.35 14.75 0.17
CA TRP A 200 8.84 15.33 1.41
C TRP A 200 9.75 15.05 2.61
N ARG A 201 9.64 15.93 3.62
CA ARG A 201 10.25 15.76 4.95
C ARG A 201 9.16 15.83 5.99
N LYS A 202 9.23 14.97 7.01
CA LYS A 202 8.34 15.07 8.17
C LYS A 202 8.57 16.41 8.87
N ARG A 203 7.49 17.11 9.14
CA ARG A 203 7.52 18.46 9.75
C ARG A 203 7.13 18.45 11.21
N TRP A 204 6.39 17.43 11.63
CA TRP A 204 5.84 17.32 12.97
C TRP A 204 6.22 15.96 13.56
N SER A 205 6.41 15.92 14.88
CA SER A 205 6.33 14.63 15.57
C SER A 205 4.86 14.22 15.68
N LYS A 206 4.59 12.91 15.77
CA LYS A 206 3.22 12.38 15.97
C LYS A 206 2.46 13.12 17.08
N LYS A 207 3.08 13.26 18.26
CA LYS A 207 2.52 14.02 19.41
C LYS A 207 2.20 15.49 19.09
N LYS A 208 2.98 16.13 18.21
CA LYS A 208 2.72 17.51 17.79
C LYS A 208 1.59 17.55 16.76
N ALA A 209 1.53 16.59 15.85
CA ALA A 209 0.44 16.43 14.89
C ALA A 209 -0.90 16.23 15.61
N GLU A 210 -0.98 15.31 16.58
CA GLU A 210 -2.18 15.05 17.41
C GLU A 210 -2.73 16.34 18.03
N LYS A 211 -1.87 17.12 18.70
CA LYS A 211 -2.26 18.40 19.31
C LYS A 211 -2.77 19.42 18.28
N LEU A 212 -2.19 19.43 17.08
CA LEU A 212 -2.61 20.33 16.02
C LEU A 212 -3.97 19.91 15.45
N VAL A 213 -4.17 18.61 15.19
CA VAL A 213 -5.43 18.05 14.73
C VAL A 213 -6.56 18.38 15.71
N GLU A 214 -6.39 18.16 17.00
CA GLU A 214 -7.37 18.56 18.03
C GLU A 214 -7.67 20.06 18.02
N LYS A 215 -6.62 20.89 17.89
CA LYS A 215 -6.76 22.35 17.86
C LYS A 215 -7.56 22.81 16.63
N TYR A 216 -7.33 22.20 15.47
CA TYR A 216 -8.07 22.48 14.24
C TYR A 216 -9.53 22.03 14.34
N ALA A 217 -9.78 20.83 14.89
CA ALA A 217 -11.12 20.32 15.11
C ALA A 217 -11.96 21.23 16.03
N ARG A 218 -11.38 21.72 17.14
CA ARG A 218 -12.05 22.70 18.03
C ARG A 218 -12.39 24.03 17.35
N ARG A 219 -11.80 24.30 16.19
CA ARG A 219 -12.06 25.50 15.37
C ARG A 219 -12.95 25.20 14.15
N GLY A 220 -13.49 23.99 14.05
CA GLY A 220 -14.34 23.56 12.93
C GLY A 220 -13.58 23.23 11.64
N ILE A 221 -12.24 23.09 11.70
CA ILE A 221 -11.40 22.70 10.55
C ILE A 221 -11.24 21.18 10.60
N MET A 222 -11.84 20.48 9.63
CA MET A 222 -12.02 19.03 9.65
C MET A 222 -11.11 18.27 8.67
N GLU A 223 -10.39 18.96 7.79
CA GLU A 223 -9.47 18.35 6.81
C GLU A 223 -8.45 17.37 7.41
N PRO A 224 -7.80 17.66 8.55
CA PRO A 224 -6.91 16.69 9.18
C PRO A 224 -7.67 15.49 9.76
N PHE A 225 -8.92 15.68 10.18
CA PHE A 225 -9.76 14.61 10.72
C PHE A 225 -10.21 13.64 9.63
N PHE A 226 -10.51 14.12 8.42
CA PHE A 226 -10.88 13.24 7.31
C PHE A 226 -9.77 12.24 6.98
N THR A 227 -8.52 12.70 6.95
CA THR A 227 -7.37 11.82 6.66
C THR A 227 -7.02 10.92 7.82
N MET A 228 -7.21 11.38 9.05
CA MET A 228 -7.09 10.54 10.23
C MET A 228 -8.14 9.40 10.21
N TRP A 229 -9.40 9.72 9.88
CA TRP A 229 -10.49 8.74 9.83
C TRP A 229 -10.42 7.79 8.64
N LEU A 230 -9.93 8.26 7.49
CA LEU A 230 -9.70 7.39 6.33
C LEU A 230 -8.78 6.21 6.68
N GLY A 231 -7.87 6.40 7.63
CA GLY A 231 -6.98 5.33 8.06
C GLY A 231 -7.52 4.42 9.18
N GLU A 232 -8.59 4.81 9.87
CA GLU A 232 -9.23 3.99 10.93
C GLU A 232 -10.10 2.86 10.35
#